data_AF-A0A3Q7HHC7-F1
#
_entry.id   AF-A0A3Q7HHC7-F1
#
_cell.length_a   1.000
_cell.length_b   1.000
_cell.length_c   1.000
_cell.angle_alpha   90.00
_cell.angle_beta   90.00
_cell.angle_gamma   90.00
#
_symmetry.space_group_name_H-M   'P 1'
#
loop_
_entity.id
_entity.type
_entity.pdbx_description
1 polymer ?
#
loop_
_entity_poly.entity_id
_entity_poly.type
_entity_poly.pdbx_seq_one_letter_code
_entity_poly.pdbx_strand_id
1 'polypeptide(L)' 'MARKKRVSIFNNYCNCSRYLKKSEENKTKNDKERLDSYYKRNYRDYFGYLEGTLKDKKEELTESEQGILDWLEKNK' A
#
# COMPACT_ATOMS: atom_id res chain seq x y z
N MET A 1 -37.39 -25.30 8.55
CA MET A 1 -36.05 -24.95 8.03
C MET A 1 -35.99 -23.68 7.16
N ALA A 2 -37.08 -23.26 6.49
CA ALA A 2 -37.07 -22.10 5.56
C ALA A 2 -36.80 -20.72 6.21
N ARG A 3 -37.16 -20.52 7.48
CA ARG A 3 -37.03 -19.23 8.18
C ARG A 3 -35.58 -18.85 8.51
N LYS A 4 -34.74 -19.85 8.88
CA LYS A 4 -33.31 -19.65 9.19
C LYS A 4 -32.49 -19.24 7.96
N LYS A 5 -32.73 -19.85 6.80
CA LYS A 5 -32.07 -19.46 5.53
C LYS A 5 -32.41 -18.03 5.12
N ARG A 6 -33.68 -17.60 5.29
CA ARG A 6 -34.13 -16.25 4.92
C ARG A 6 -33.48 -15.15 5.78
N VAL A 7 -33.35 -15.38 7.09
CA VAL A 7 -32.66 -14.45 8.02
C VAL A 7 -31.16 -14.38 7.74
N SER A 8 -30.51 -15.51 7.45
CA SER A 8 -29.08 -15.53 7.09
C SER A 8 -28.79 -14.75 5.80
N ILE A 9 -29.63 -14.93 4.77
CA ILE A 9 -29.49 -14.19 3.50
C ILE A 9 -29.70 -12.69 3.74
N PHE A 10 -30.76 -12.30 4.45
CA PHE A 10 -31.04 -10.90 4.76
C PHE A 10 -29.91 -10.22 5.57
N ASN A 11 -29.38 -10.90 6.58
CA ASN A 11 -28.23 -10.40 7.36
C ASN A 11 -26.97 -10.23 6.49
N ASN A 12 -26.72 -11.13 5.53
CA ASN A 12 -25.61 -10.98 4.59
C ASN A 12 -25.79 -9.76 3.67
N TYR A 13 -26.99 -9.54 3.12
CA TYR A 13 -27.26 -8.37 2.28
C TYR A 13 -27.12 -7.05 3.05
N CYS A 14 -27.58 -7.00 4.30
CA CYS A 14 -27.45 -5.81 5.16
C CYS A 14 -25.97 -5.50 5.45
N ASN A 15 -25.15 -6.53 5.69
CA ASN A 15 -23.71 -6.38 5.85
C ASN A 15 -23.01 -5.92 4.56
N CYS A 16 -23.36 -6.48 3.39
CA CYS A 16 -22.82 -6.05 2.10
C CYS A 16 -23.07 -4.55 1.85
N SER A 17 -24.29 -4.07 2.12
CA SER A 17 -24.61 -2.64 1.98
C SER A 17 -23.74 -1.75 2.86
N ARG A 18 -23.47 -2.18 4.11
CA ARG A 18 -22.58 -1.46 5.04
C ARG A 18 -21.12 -1.43 4.55
N TYR A 19 -20.60 -2.55 4.05
CA TYR A 19 -19.23 -2.60 3.55
C TYR A 19 -19.05 -1.82 2.24
N LEU A 20 -20.06 -1.79 1.37
CA LEU A 20 -20.06 -1.00 0.15
C LEU A 20 -19.90 0.49 0.48
N LYS A 21 -20.76 1.02 1.38
CA LYS A 21 -20.69 2.43 1.83
C LYS A 21 -19.33 2.76 2.43
N LYS A 22 -18.81 1.89 3.30
CA LYS A 22 -17.48 2.08 3.89
C LYS A 22 -16.37 2.11 2.82
N SER A 23 -16.48 1.29 1.77
CA SER A 23 -15.52 1.29 0.66
C SER A 23 -15.60 2.56 -0.18
N GLU A 24 -16.81 3.10 -0.39
CA GLU A 24 -17.03 4.36 -1.12
C GLU A 24 -16.47 5.56 -0.33
N GLU A 25 -16.81 5.65 0.96
CA GLU A 25 -16.34 6.72 1.85
C GLU A 25 -14.81 6.75 1.99
N ASN A 26 -14.17 5.58 1.99
CA ASN A 26 -12.71 5.45 2.15
C ASN A 26 -11.95 5.31 0.82
N LYS A 27 -12.62 5.46 -0.33
CA LYS A 27 -12.03 5.18 -1.64
C LYS A 27 -10.70 5.89 -1.85
N THR A 28 -10.64 7.19 -1.62
CA THR A 28 -9.42 8.00 -1.79
C THR A 28 -8.26 7.53 -0.90
N LYS A 29 -8.57 7.17 0.36
CA LYS A 29 -7.57 6.64 1.30
C LYS A 29 -7.06 5.28 0.83
N ASN A 30 -7.96 4.38 0.47
CA ASN A 30 -7.64 3.03 0.02
C ASN A 30 -6.83 3.07 -1.29
N ASP A 31 -7.20 3.94 -2.24
CA ASP A 31 -6.48 4.10 -3.50
C ASP A 31 -5.06 4.62 -3.27
N LYS A 32 -4.89 5.59 -2.37
CA LYS A 32 -3.56 6.10 -1.97
C LYS A 32 -2.71 5.00 -1.33
N GLU A 33 -3.25 4.26 -0.36
CA GLU A 33 -2.53 3.18 0.32
C GLU A 33 -2.16 2.05 -0.64
N ARG A 34 -3.04 1.74 -1.61
CA ARG A 34 -2.78 0.75 -2.66
C ARG A 34 -1.64 1.19 -3.60
N LEU A 35 -1.62 2.45 -3.99
CA LEU A 35 -0.56 3.02 -4.83
C LEU A 35 0.79 3.09 -4.09
N ASP A 36 0.78 3.55 -2.84
CA ASP A 36 1.97 3.60 -1.99
C ASP A 36 2.57 2.20 -1.79
N SER A 37 1.72 1.20 -1.49
CA SER A 37 2.13 -0.20 -1.36
C SER A 37 2.70 -0.75 -2.68
N TYR A 38 2.12 -0.38 -3.82
CA TYR A 38 2.62 -0.77 -5.13
C TYR A 38 4.03 -0.20 -5.36
N TYR A 39 4.26 1.09 -5.09
CA TYR A 39 5.57 1.69 -5.26
C TYR A 39 6.61 1.12 -4.29
N LYS A 40 6.23 0.93 -3.02
CA LYS A 40 7.10 0.28 -2.02
C LYS A 40 7.56 -1.09 -2.52
N ARG A 41 6.64 -1.97 -2.90
CA ARG A 41 7.02 -3.33 -3.32
C ARG A 41 7.84 -3.35 -4.61
N ASN A 42 7.53 -2.50 -5.59
CA ASN A 42 8.19 -2.56 -6.90
C ASN A 42 9.55 -1.83 -6.93
N TYR A 43 9.71 -0.76 -6.15
CA TYR A 43 10.92 0.05 -6.18
C TYR A 43 11.88 -0.24 -5.03
N ARG A 44 11.44 -0.91 -3.95
CA ARG A 44 12.32 -1.25 -2.82
C ARG A 44 13.48 -2.15 -3.25
N ASP A 45 13.22 -3.18 -4.04
CA ASP A 45 14.28 -4.10 -4.46
C ASP A 45 15.24 -3.44 -5.46
N TYR A 46 14.71 -2.63 -6.38
CA TYR A 46 15.52 -1.88 -7.34
C TYR A 46 16.43 -0.86 -6.65
N PHE A 47 15.89 -0.04 -5.74
CA PHE A 47 16.70 0.91 -4.98
C PHE A 47 17.61 0.22 -3.97
N GLY A 48 17.17 -0.88 -3.36
CA GLY A 48 17.98 -1.69 -2.46
C GLY A 48 19.22 -2.28 -3.13
N TYR A 49 19.11 -2.66 -4.41
CA TYR A 49 20.27 -3.04 -5.23
C TYR A 49 21.30 -1.90 -5.36
N LEU A 50 20.84 -0.65 -5.47
CA LEU A 50 21.70 0.53 -5.54
C LEU A 50 22.27 0.94 -4.17
N GLU A 51 21.61 0.61 -3.05
CA GLU A 51 21.96 1.07 -1.69
C GLU A 51 23.43 0.82 -1.35
N GLY A 52 23.96 -0.37 -1.67
CA GLY A 52 25.36 -0.73 -1.40
C GLY A 52 26.33 0.15 -2.18
N THR A 53 26.13 0.27 -3.49
CA THR A 53 27.00 1.10 -4.35
C THR A 53 26.95 2.58 -3.97
N LEU A 54 25.77 3.09 -3.59
CA LEU A 54 25.61 4.48 -3.15
C LEU A 54 26.31 4.75 -1.83
N LYS A 55 26.28 3.81 -0.88
CA LYS A 55 26.97 3.93 0.42
C LYS A 55 28.48 3.84 0.31
N ASP A 56 28.99 3.06 -0.63
CA ASP A 56 30.42 2.88 -0.86
C ASP A 56 31.02 3.96 -1.77
N LYS A 57 30.18 4.85 -2.32
CA LYS A 57 30.60 5.93 -3.20
C LYS A 57 31.48 6.91 -2.42
N LYS A 58 32.69 7.14 -2.92
CA LYS A 58 33.67 8.09 -2.33
C LYS A 58 33.43 9.54 -2.76
N GLU A 59 32.65 9.74 -3.81
CA GLU A 59 32.26 11.03 -4.34
C GLU A 59 30.99 11.54 -3.65
N GLU A 60 30.76 12.84 -3.72
CA GLU A 60 29.52 13.44 -3.20
C GLU A 60 28.30 12.87 -3.92
N LEU A 61 27.27 12.53 -3.14
CA LEU A 61 26.01 12.03 -3.68
C LEU A 61 25.25 13.16 -4.35
N THR A 62 24.73 12.90 -5.54
CA THR A 62 23.78 13.80 -6.19
C THR A 62 22.49 13.87 -5.38
N GLU A 63 21.71 14.93 -5.55
CA GLU A 63 20.40 15.10 -4.90
C GLU A 63 19.50 13.88 -5.05
N SER A 64 19.49 13.27 -6.24
CA SER A 64 18.70 12.06 -6.52
C SER A 64 19.21 10.83 -5.77
N GLU A 65 20.52 10.65 -5.69
CA GLU A 65 21.13 9.52 -4.97
C GLU A 65 20.87 9.62 -3.46
N GLN A 66 20.99 10.81 -2.89
CA GLN A 66 20.60 11.07 -1.50
C GLN A 66 19.11 10.80 -1.29
N GLY A 67 18.25 11.26 -2.22
CA GLY A 67 16.82 10.99 -2.17
C GLY A 67 16.46 9.50 -2.17
N ILE A 68 17.22 8.67 -2.89
CA ILE A 68 17.04 7.20 -2.89
C ILE A 68 17.37 6.62 -1.51
N LEU A 69 18.49 7.02 -0.89
CA LEU A 69 18.87 6.55 0.44
C LEU A 69 17.83 6.97 1.50
N ASP A 70 17.41 8.23 1.47
CA ASP A 70 16.36 8.76 2.36
C ASP A 70 15.04 8.02 2.18
N TRP A 71 14.66 7.71 0.93
CA TRP A 71 13.45 6.95 0.65
C TRP A 71 13.56 5.52 1.16
N LEU A 72 14.69 4.84 0.94
CA LEU A 72 14.91 3.49 1.47
C LEU A 72 14.84 3.46 3.00
N GLU A 73 15.42 4.44 3.68
CA GLU A 73 15.35 4.54 5.14
C GLU A 73 13.93 4.74 5.65
N LYS A 74 13.16 5.63 5.01
CA LYS A 74 11.75 5.89 5.36
C LYS A 74 10.82 4.71 5.08
N ASN A 75 11.22 3.78 4.20
CA ASN A 75 10.40 2.66 3.72
C ASN A 75 11.01 1.29 4.04
N LYS A 76 11.90 1.23 5.04
CA LYS A 76 12.57 -0.01 5.47
C LYS A 76 11.62 -1.03 6.09
#